data_AF-A0A9P8FFV2-F1
#
_entry.id   AF-A0A9P8FFV2-F1
#
_cell.length_a   1.000
_cell.length_b   1.000
_cell.length_c   1.000
_cell.angle_alpha   90.00
_cell.angle_beta   90.00
_cell.angle_gamma   90.00
#
_symmetry.space_group_name_H-M   'P 1'
#
loop_
_entity.id
_entity.type
_entity.pdbx_description
1 polymer ?
#
loop_
_entity_poly.entity_id
_entity_poly.type
_entity_poly.pdbx_seq_one_letter_code
_entity_poly.pdbx_strand_id
1 'polypeptide(L)'
;MPHFWVLYCLLSLDLGYALAQEADVLHYIDLLIGTGFGAGHVFAGATLPFGMAKAVADVNGENQGGYASDYSNITGFSHMHDSGTG
;
A
#
# COMPACT_ATOMS: atom_id res chain seq x y z
N MET A 1 -30.05 -30.21 -29.08
CA MET A 1 -28.91 -30.82 -28.38
C MET A 1 -27.64 -29.95 -28.23
N PRO A 2 -27.39 -28.83 -28.96
CA PRO A 2 -26.12 -28.07 -28.80
C PRO A 2 -26.12 -27.04 -27.65
N HIS A 3 -27.27 -26.62 -27.13
CA HIS A 3 -27.34 -25.54 -26.11
C HIS A 3 -26.86 -25.98 -24.72
N PHE A 4 -26.88 -27.28 -24.43
CA PHE A 4 -26.49 -27.82 -23.12
C PHE A 4 -24.98 -27.68 -22.86
N TRP A 5 -24.17 -27.84 -23.91
CA TRP A 5 -22.71 -27.72 -23.83
C TRP A 5 -22.24 -26.28 -23.67
N VAL A 6 -22.94 -25.32 -24.30
CA VAL A 6 -22.63 -23.89 -24.16
C VAL A 6 -22.91 -23.42 -22.73
N LEU A 7 -24.04 -23.84 -22.15
CA LEU A 7 -24.38 -23.49 -20.77
C LEU A 7 -23.40 -24.12 -19.76
N TYR A 8 -22.97 -25.37 -19.99
CA TYR A 8 -21.95 -26.03 -19.18
C TYR A 8 -20.60 -25.34 -19.26
N CYS A 9 -20.17 -24.93 -20.46
CA CYS A 9 -18.94 -24.15 -20.65
C CYS A 9 -18.97 -22.83 -19.87
N LEU A 10 -20.07 -22.07 -19.96
CA LEU A 10 -20.20 -20.80 -19.27
C LEU A 10 -20.19 -20.98 -17.74
N LEU A 11 -20.96 -21.93 -17.22
CA LEU A 11 -20.94 -22.29 -15.79
C LEU A 11 -19.57 -22.75 -15.30
N SER A 12 -18.81 -23.49 -16.12
CA SER A 12 -17.46 -23.93 -15.77
C SER A 12 -16.42 -22.80 -15.79
N LEU A 13 -16.61 -21.78 -16.64
CA LEU A 13 -15.73 -20.61 -16.72
C LEU A 13 -15.90 -19.71 -15.49
N ASP A 14 -17.14 -19.42 -15.11
CA ASP A 14 -17.47 -18.55 -13.98
C ASP A 14 -16.99 -19.16 -12.65
N LEU A 15 -17.16 -20.48 -12.49
CA LEU A 15 -16.67 -21.22 -11.33
C LEU A 15 -15.13 -21.23 -11.27
N GLY A 16 -14.46 -21.32 -12.42
CA GLY A 16 -13.00 -21.23 -12.50
C GLY A 16 -12.47 -19.85 -12.07
N TYR A 17 -13.18 -18.78 -12.42
CA TYR A 17 -12.78 -17.41 -12.08
C TYR A 17 -12.93 -17.11 -10.59
N ALA A 18 -14.04 -17.54 -9.97
CA ALA A 18 -14.26 -17.38 -8.53
C ALA A 18 -13.23 -18.15 -7.67
N LEU A 19 -12.75 -19.29 -8.15
CA LEU A 19 -11.77 -20.14 -7.46
C LEU A 19 -10.33 -19.64 -7.65
N ALA A 20 -10.10 -18.80 -8.67
CA ALA A 20 -8.81 -18.20 -8.98
C ALA A 20 -8.59 -16.84 -8.27
N GLN A 21 -9.57 -16.37 -7.49
CA GLN A 21 -9.44 -15.11 -6.76
C GLN A 21 -8.46 -15.30 -5.60
N GLU A 22 -7.20 -14.99 -5.86
CA GLU A 22 -6.15 -14.93 -4.86
C GLU A 22 -6.45 -13.81 -3.85
N ALA A 23 -6.24 -14.07 -2.56
CA ALA A 23 -6.39 -13.05 -1.53
C ALA A 23 -5.30 -11.99 -1.71
N ASP A 24 -5.69 -10.73 -1.93
CA ASP A 24 -4.75 -9.62 -2.02
C ASP A 24 -4.10 -9.38 -0.65
N VAL A 25 -2.85 -9.81 -0.51
CA VAL A 25 -2.08 -9.66 0.73
C VAL A 25 -1.79 -8.21 1.06
N LEU A 26 -1.89 -7.29 0.10
CA LEU A 26 -1.65 -5.86 0.32
C LEU A 26 -2.71 -5.25 1.23
N HIS A 27 -3.89 -5.86 1.36
CA HIS A 27 -4.93 -5.44 2.30
C HIS A 27 -4.50 -5.54 3.77
N TYR A 28 -3.45 -6.28 4.10
CA TYR A 28 -2.92 -6.38 5.46
C TYR A 28 -1.89 -5.28 5.81
N ILE A 29 -1.51 -4.43 4.84
CA ILE A 29 -0.46 -3.43 5.01
C ILE A 29 -1.10 -2.07 5.32
N ASP A 30 -0.78 -1.53 6.50
CA ASP A 30 -1.07 -0.12 6.86
C ASP A 30 0.24 0.64 7.03
N LEU A 31 0.52 1.56 6.10
CA LEU A 31 1.73 2.37 6.08
C LEU A 31 1.76 3.46 7.17
N LEU A 32 0.63 3.74 7.83
CA LEU A 32 0.55 4.77 8.87
C LEU A 32 0.98 4.25 10.25
N ILE A 33 1.06 2.93 10.44
CA ILE A 33 1.56 2.34 11.69
C ILE A 33 3.01 2.78 11.91
N GLY A 34 3.27 3.46 13.03
CA GLY A 34 4.61 3.96 13.38
C GLY A 34 4.89 5.41 12.98
N THR A 35 3.92 6.12 12.37
CA THR A 35 4.03 7.55 11.99
C THR A 35 3.60 8.53 13.09
N GLY A 36 3.10 8.05 14.23
CA GLY A 36 2.64 8.91 15.32
C GLY A 36 3.76 9.74 15.96
N PHE A 37 3.38 10.78 16.71
CA PHE A 37 4.33 11.60 17.46
C PHE A 37 5.15 10.77 18.46
N GLY A 38 6.49 10.85 18.35
CA GLY A 38 7.42 10.06 19.19
C GLY A 38 7.35 8.55 18.96
N ALA A 39 6.83 8.11 17.80
CA ALA A 39 6.72 6.71 17.44
C ALA A 39 7.97 6.19 16.73
N GLY A 40 7.80 5.36 15.70
CA GLY A 40 8.88 4.62 15.04
C GLY A 40 9.51 5.34 13.85
N HIS A 41 9.11 6.57 13.54
CA HIS A 41 9.63 7.37 12.40
C HIS A 41 9.62 6.57 11.08
N VAL A 42 8.54 5.82 10.85
CA VAL A 42 8.37 4.96 9.68
C VAL A 42 8.04 5.81 8.45
N PHE A 43 8.64 5.45 7.31
CA PHE A 43 8.27 6.02 6.01
C PHE A 43 6.90 5.51 5.56
N ALA A 44 5.95 6.42 5.31
CA ALA A 44 4.57 6.10 4.95
C ALA A 44 4.23 6.36 3.47
N GLY A 45 5.24 6.49 2.61
CA GLY A 45 5.06 6.81 1.20
C GLY A 45 5.12 5.61 0.26
N ALA A 46 5.06 5.90 -1.04
CA ALA A 46 5.16 4.89 -2.07
C ALA A 46 6.62 4.51 -2.35
N THR A 47 6.89 3.21 -2.37
CA THR A 47 8.17 2.64 -2.82
C THR A 47 8.00 1.20 -3.29
N LEU A 48 8.96 0.69 -4.05
CA LEU A 48 9.09 -0.75 -4.32
C LEU A 48 9.85 -1.42 -3.17
N PRO A 49 9.71 -2.74 -2.97
CA PRO A 49 10.55 -3.47 -2.03
C PRO A 49 12.04 -3.18 -2.29
N PHE A 50 12.72 -2.62 -1.27
CA PHE A 50 14.14 -2.22 -1.33
C PHE A 50 14.46 -1.18 -2.43
N GLY A 51 13.47 -0.39 -2.85
CA GLY A 51 13.63 0.65 -3.86
C GLY A 51 14.42 1.87 -3.37
N MET A 52 15.13 2.53 -4.30
CA MET A 52 15.83 3.80 -4.01
C MET A 52 14.86 4.98 -3.85
N ALA A 53 13.82 5.03 -4.68
CA ALA A 53 12.82 6.09 -4.63
C ALA A 53 11.81 5.80 -3.50
N LYS A 54 11.66 6.76 -2.60
CA LYS A 54 10.76 6.72 -1.45
C LYS A 54 10.03 8.06 -1.40
N ALA A 55 8.93 8.15 -2.14
CA ALA A 55 8.17 9.39 -2.29
C ALA A 55 7.04 9.48 -1.26
N VAL A 56 7.01 10.58 -0.48
CA VAL A 56 5.99 10.87 0.54
C VAL A 56 5.72 12.37 0.65
N ALA A 57 4.65 12.74 1.33
CA ALA A 57 4.29 14.12 1.65
C ALA A 57 5.05 14.61 2.89
N ASP A 58 6.01 15.52 2.69
CA ASP A 58 6.82 16.14 3.74
C ASP A 58 5.98 17.04 4.66
N VAL A 59 6.10 16.90 5.97
CA VAL A 59 5.43 17.75 6.96
C VAL A 59 6.41 18.67 7.69
N ASN A 60 5.89 19.76 8.28
CA ASN A 60 6.70 20.73 9.04
C ASN A 60 6.80 20.47 10.55
N GLY A 61 6.47 19.25 10.99
CA GLY A 61 6.65 18.78 12.37
C GLY A 61 7.74 17.73 12.46
N GLU A 62 7.42 16.57 13.02
CA GLU A 62 8.28 15.39 12.92
C GLU A 62 8.39 14.96 11.45
N ASN A 63 9.60 14.85 10.91
CA ASN A 63 9.80 14.53 9.49
C ASN A 63 10.93 13.54 9.21
N GLN A 64 11.34 12.68 10.15
CA GLN A 64 12.47 11.75 9.93
C GLN A 64 12.15 10.73 8.83
N GLY A 65 10.91 10.25 8.80
CA GLY A 65 10.38 9.42 7.72
C GLY A 65 9.76 10.22 6.56
N GLY A 66 9.83 11.55 6.61
CA GLY A 66 9.15 12.44 5.68
C GLY A 66 7.65 12.65 5.96
N TYR A 67 7.04 11.98 6.93
CA TYR A 67 5.64 12.24 7.31
C TYR A 67 5.40 11.79 8.75
N ALA A 68 4.55 12.54 9.46
CA ALA A 68 4.05 12.14 10.76
C ALA A 68 2.53 12.37 10.88
N SER A 69 1.86 11.44 11.56
CA SER A 69 0.45 11.54 11.94
C SER A 69 0.29 12.40 13.20
N ASP A 70 0.83 13.61 13.16
CA ASP A 70 0.90 14.57 14.29
C ASP A 70 0.16 15.88 14.02
N TYR A 71 -0.66 15.93 12.97
CA TYR A 71 -1.42 17.10 12.50
C TYR A 71 -0.56 18.24 11.93
N SER A 72 0.71 17.98 11.63
CA SER A 72 1.57 18.94 10.96
C SER A 72 1.12 19.22 9.53
N ASN A 73 1.49 20.39 9.03
CA ASN A 73 1.10 20.82 7.70
C ASN A 73 2.00 20.17 6.65
N ILE A 74 1.40 19.64 5.58
CA ILE A 74 2.16 19.18 4.41
C ILE A 74 2.81 20.40 3.74
N THR A 75 4.08 20.29 3.42
CA THR A 75 4.91 21.34 2.82
C THR A 75 5.34 21.01 1.40
N GLY A 76 5.36 19.74 1.02
CA GLY A 76 5.78 19.31 -0.30
C GLY A 76 5.88 17.79 -0.42
N PHE A 77 6.57 17.36 -1.47
CA PHE A 77 6.89 15.95 -1.72
C PHE A 77 8.35 15.85 -2.15
N SER A 78 9.11 14.98 -1.51
CA SER A 78 10.50 14.69 -1.89
C SER A 78 10.68 13.19 -2.19
N HIS A 79 11.87 12.81 -2.68
CA HIS A 79 12.06 11.54 -3.39
C HIS A 79 12.83 10.47 -2.59
N MET A 80 13.46 10.84 -1.48
CA MET A 80 14.34 9.94 -0.73
C MET A 80 14.21 10.19 0.77
N HIS A 81 13.93 9.10 1.50
CA HIS A 81 13.73 9.10 2.95
C HIS A 81 14.38 7.87 3.56
N ASP A 82 14.68 7.94 4.86
CA ASP A 82 14.98 6.76 5.65
C ASP A 82 13.75 6.34 6.46
N SER A 83 13.71 5.11 6.96
CA SER A 83 12.57 4.59 7.73
C SER A 83 13.07 3.98 9.03
N GLY A 84 12.68 4.57 10.16
CA GLY A 84 13.07 4.08 11.49
C GLY A 84 14.34 4.70 12.07
N THR A 85 14.72 5.89 11.63
CA THR A 85 15.90 6.62 12.13
C THR A 85 15.60 7.42 13.39
N GLY A 86 16.64 7.82 14.13
CA GLY A 86 16.55 8.63 15.36
C GLY A 86 17.62 9.70 15.42
#